data_AF-A0A2D4M389-F1
#
_entry.id   AF-A0A2D4M389-F1
#
_cell.length_a   1.000
_cell.length_b   1.000
_cell.length_c   1.000
_cell.angle_alpha   90.00
_cell.angle_beta   90.00
_cell.angle_gamma   90.00
#
_symmetry.space_group_name_H-M   'P 1'
#
loop_
_entity.id
_entity.type
_entity.pdbx_description
1 polymer ?
#
loop_
_entity_poly.entity_id
_entity_poly.type
_entity_poly.pdbx_seq_one_letter_code
_entity_poly.pdbx_strand_id
1 'polypeptide(L)'
;PEASASLNEHTPYIEPPIGGRLRFFADIWEESTSHMWVRDTIRFGLKLELSFTPPMFFRSCPKSRDPAKAGLMNSAIAHLLQIKAIRPVPPDQKRQGFYSHFFVVPKNSGGWRAILDLKRLNRYIAQKKFK
;
A
#
# COMPACT_ATOMS: atom_id res chain seq x y z
N PRO A 1 43.38 22.80 -27.40
CA PRO A 1 42.78 21.46 -27.20
C PRO A 1 42.51 21.25 -25.72
N GLU A 2 41.44 21.89 -25.24
CA GLU A 2 40.94 21.75 -23.87
C GLU A 2 39.76 20.78 -23.91
N ALA A 3 39.95 19.61 -23.30
CA ALA A 3 38.88 18.64 -23.13
C ALA A 3 38.00 19.11 -21.96
N SER A 4 36.82 19.63 -22.29
CA SER A 4 35.78 19.94 -21.31
C SER A 4 35.28 18.65 -20.67
N ALA A 5 35.57 18.49 -19.38
CA ALA A 5 34.99 17.46 -18.54
C ALA A 5 33.48 17.75 -18.38
N SER A 6 32.63 16.87 -18.91
CA SER A 6 31.20 16.90 -18.63
C SER A 6 30.97 16.47 -17.18
N LEU A 7 30.54 17.44 -16.36
CA LEU A 7 30.02 17.19 -15.02
C LEU A 7 28.76 16.33 -15.14
N ASN A 8 28.85 15.09 -14.66
CA ASN A 8 27.70 14.20 -14.47
C ASN A 8 26.69 14.86 -13.54
N GLU A 9 25.58 15.31 -14.13
CA GLU A 9 24.38 15.72 -13.39
C GLU A 9 23.92 14.53 -12.53
N HIS A 10 24.10 14.67 -11.22
CA HIS A 10 23.51 13.76 -10.24
C HIS A 10 22.00 14.00 -10.23
N THR A 11 21.30 13.31 -11.13
CA THR A 11 19.87 13.08 -10.94
C THR A 11 19.70 12.37 -9.59
N PRO A 12 18.93 12.92 -8.64
CA PRO A 12 18.70 12.24 -7.37
C PRO A 12 18.05 10.90 -7.70
N TYR A 13 18.72 9.81 -7.39
CA TYR A 13 18.15 8.47 -7.49
C TYR A 13 16.95 8.40 -6.55
N ILE A 14 15.76 8.70 -7.08
CA ILE A 14 14.51 8.54 -6.36
C ILE A 14 14.28 7.03 -6.30
N GLU A 15 14.62 6.42 -5.17
CA GLU A 15 14.33 5.00 -4.98
C GLU A 15 12.83 4.76 -5.23
N PRO A 16 12.49 3.78 -6.09
CA PRO A 16 11.10 3.52 -6.40
C PRO A 16 10.34 3.08 -5.13
N PRO A 17 9.06 3.45 -4.98
CA PRO A 17 8.24 3.07 -3.83
C PRO A 17 8.27 1.55 -3.64
N ILE A 18 8.28 1.03 -2.42
CA ILE A 18 8.32 -0.42 -2.15
C ILE A 18 7.15 -1.15 -2.84
N GLY A 19 5.95 -0.56 -2.79
CA GLY A 19 4.77 -1.09 -3.44
C GLY A 19 4.74 -0.85 -4.95
N GLY A 20 4.56 -1.93 -5.73
CA GLY A 20 4.38 -1.84 -7.18
C GLY A 20 5.65 -1.45 -7.94
N ARG A 21 6.84 -1.78 -7.42
CA ARG A 21 8.14 -1.58 -8.11
C ARG A 21 8.20 -2.26 -9.47
N LEU A 22 7.55 -3.40 -9.61
CA LEU A 22 7.58 -4.18 -10.86
C LEU A 22 7.05 -3.40 -12.06
N ARG A 23 6.14 -2.44 -11.85
CA ARG A 23 5.57 -1.62 -12.94
C ARG A 23 6.63 -0.82 -13.71
N PHE A 24 7.73 -0.44 -13.06
CA PHE A 24 8.82 0.33 -13.69
C PHE A 24 9.66 -0.52 -14.64
N PHE A 25 9.49 -1.84 -14.58
CA PHE A 25 10.16 -2.81 -15.45
C PHE A 25 9.14 -3.60 -16.27
N ALA A 26 7.92 -3.07 -16.43
CA ALA A 26 6.82 -3.81 -17.06
C ALA A 26 7.21 -4.32 -18.45
N ASP A 27 7.94 -3.55 -19.25
CA ASP A 27 8.35 -3.94 -20.60
C ASP A 27 9.22 -5.22 -20.58
N ILE A 28 10.17 -5.33 -19.65
CA ILE A 28 11.01 -6.52 -19.47
C ILE A 28 10.17 -7.74 -19.08
N TRP A 29 9.18 -7.54 -18.21
CA TRP A 29 8.29 -8.62 -17.78
C TRP A 29 7.34 -9.08 -18.89
N GLU A 30 6.94 -8.19 -19.79
CA GLU A 30 6.08 -8.54 -20.93
C GLU A 30 6.77 -9.42 -21.97
N GLU A 31 8.09 -9.33 -22.09
CA GLU A 31 8.89 -10.26 -22.89
C GLU A 31 8.96 -11.66 -22.27
N SER A 32 8.87 -11.74 -20.93
CA SER A 32 9.04 -12.99 -20.18
C SER A 32 7.74 -13.80 -20.00
N THR A 33 6.56 -13.21 -20.22
CA THR A 33 5.28 -13.91 -20.05
C THR A 33 4.21 -13.43 -21.03
N SER A 34 3.48 -14.40 -21.59
CA SER A 34 2.29 -14.15 -22.42
C SER A 34 0.99 -14.08 -21.59
N HIS A 35 1.03 -14.35 -20.29
CA HIS A 35 -0.17 -14.44 -19.47
C HIS A 35 -0.73 -13.04 -19.12
N MET A 36 -1.88 -12.70 -19.69
CA MET A 36 -2.51 -11.37 -19.54
C MET A 36 -2.64 -10.90 -18.09
N TRP A 37 -3.15 -11.76 -17.19
CA TRP A 37 -3.30 -11.40 -15.77
C TRP A 37 -1.99 -10.98 -15.11
N VAL A 38 -0.86 -11.61 -15.47
CA VAL A 38 0.46 -11.26 -14.91
C VAL A 38 0.89 -9.89 -15.43
N ARG A 39 0.77 -9.67 -16.74
CA ARG A 39 1.10 -8.39 -17.40
C ARG A 39 0.29 -7.24 -16.80
N ASP A 40 -1.03 -7.42 -16.69
CA ASP A 40 -1.93 -6.42 -16.11
C ASP A 40 -1.62 -6.14 -14.63
N THR A 41 -1.32 -7.18 -13.86
CA THR A 41 -0.96 -7.03 -12.44
C THR A 41 0.36 -6.28 -12.27
N ILE A 42 1.33 -6.49 -13.15
CA ILE A 42 2.61 -5.78 -13.12
C ILE A 42 2.43 -4.32 -13.54
N ARG A 43 1.74 -4.06 -14.65
CA ARG A 43 1.50 -2.71 -15.19
C ARG A 43 0.63 -1.86 -14.26
N PHE A 44 -0.51 -2.39 -13.85
CA PHE A 44 -1.58 -1.63 -13.21
C PHE A 44 -1.75 -1.95 -11.72
N GLY A 45 -1.06 -2.97 -11.22
CA GLY A 45 -1.20 -3.45 -9.86
C GLY A 45 -2.30 -4.51 -9.70
N LEU A 46 -2.23 -5.25 -8.59
CA LEU A 46 -3.22 -6.26 -8.24
C LEU A 46 -4.56 -5.59 -7.88
N LYS A 47 -5.62 -5.95 -8.61
CA LYS A 47 -7.00 -5.55 -8.28
C LYS A 47 -7.64 -6.59 -7.37
N LEU A 48 -8.34 -6.12 -6.34
CA LEU A 48 -9.17 -6.99 -5.52
C LEU A 48 -10.43 -7.37 -6.29
N GLU A 49 -10.64 -8.66 -6.50
CA GLU A 49 -11.86 -9.18 -7.13
C GLU A 49 -12.99 -9.17 -6.11
N LEU A 50 -13.89 -8.20 -6.24
CA LEU A 50 -15.05 -8.07 -5.37
C LEU A 50 -16.22 -8.90 -5.95
N SER A 51 -16.73 -9.84 -5.18
CA SER A 51 -17.95 -10.60 -5.52
C SER A 51 -19.21 -9.73 -5.45
N PHE A 52 -19.21 -8.74 -4.56
CA PHE A 52 -20.28 -7.74 -4.42
C PHE A 52 -19.68 -6.41 -3.99
N THR A 53 -20.33 -5.30 -4.35
CA THR A 53 -19.92 -3.97 -3.88
C THR A 53 -20.15 -3.86 -2.36
N PRO A 54 -19.10 -3.64 -1.55
CA PRO A 54 -19.27 -3.44 -0.12
C PRO A 54 -20.13 -2.20 0.15
N PRO A 55 -20.98 -2.22 1.19
CA PRO A 55 -21.77 -1.04 1.55
C PRO A 55 -20.84 0.11 1.92
N MET A 56 -21.16 1.30 1.40
CA MET A 56 -20.51 2.54 1.83
C MET A 56 -20.89 2.81 3.27
N PHE A 57 -19.96 2.58 4.19
CA PHE A 57 -20.18 2.77 5.61
C PHE A 57 -18.98 3.46 6.21
N PHE A 58 -19.19 4.71 6.65
CA PHE A 58 -18.18 5.41 7.43
C PHE A 58 -18.09 4.79 8.82
N ARG A 59 -16.87 4.39 9.20
CA ARG A 59 -16.58 3.82 10.51
C ARG A 59 -15.49 4.65 11.15
N SER A 60 -15.81 5.25 12.30
CA SER A 60 -14.80 5.90 13.12
C SER A 60 -13.80 4.86 13.62
N CYS A 61 -12.52 5.06 13.38
CA CYS A 61 -11.49 4.22 13.96
C CYS A 61 -11.31 4.63 15.44
N PRO A 62 -11.50 3.71 16.40
CA PRO A 62 -11.36 4.04 17.81
C PRO A 62 -9.93 4.53 18.07
N LYS A 63 -9.81 5.70 18.71
CA LYS A 63 -8.53 6.24 19.17
C LYS A 63 -8.29 5.76 20.60
N SER A 64 -7.08 5.27 20.86
CA SER A 64 -6.67 4.91 22.21
C SER A 64 -6.60 6.16 23.10
N ARG A 65 -7.11 6.08 24.33
CA ARG A 65 -6.92 7.12 25.36
C ARG A 65 -5.53 7.07 25.99
N ASP A 66 -4.85 5.93 25.89
CA ASP A 66 -3.47 5.74 26.31
C ASP A 66 -2.53 6.50 25.34
N PRO A 67 -1.78 7.52 25.82
CA PRO A 67 -0.89 8.33 24.99
C PRO A 67 0.24 7.52 24.34
N ALA A 68 0.76 6.48 25.00
CA ALA A 68 1.83 5.66 24.46
C ALA A 68 1.33 4.88 23.23
N LYS A 69 0.15 4.27 23.34
CA LYS A 69 -0.51 3.60 22.20
C LYS A 69 -0.85 4.56 21.08
N ALA A 70 -1.29 5.78 21.40
CA ALA A 70 -1.56 6.81 20.39
C ALA A 70 -0.27 7.23 19.65
N GLY A 71 0.85 7.39 20.37
CA GLY A 71 2.16 7.65 19.79
C GLY A 71 2.60 6.55 18.84
N LEU A 72 2.51 5.28 19.26
CA LEU A 72 2.84 4.12 18.44
C LEU A 72 2.01 4.04 17.15
N MET A 73 0.71 4.34 17.25
CA MET A 73 -0.19 4.40 16.09
C MET A 73 0.25 5.48 15.10
N ASN A 74 0.59 6.68 15.59
CA ASN A 74 1.06 7.77 14.74
C ASN A 74 2.40 7.42 14.07
N SER A 75 3.34 6.82 14.80
CA SER A 75 4.61 6.35 14.23
C SER A 75 4.40 5.30 13.15
N ALA A 76 3.45 4.36 13.34
CA ALA A 76 3.11 3.37 12.33
C ALA A 76 2.53 4.01 11.05
N ILE A 77 1.62 4.98 11.20
CA ILE A 77 1.05 5.73 10.06
C ILE A 77 2.15 6.51 9.33
N ALA A 78 3.00 7.23 10.08
CA ALA A 78 4.09 8.02 9.52
C ALA A 78 5.08 7.14 8.73
N HIS A 79 5.45 5.99 9.28
CA HIS A 79 6.30 5.02 8.59
C HIS A 79 5.65 4.50 7.30
N LEU A 80 4.37 4.11 7.32
CA LEU A 80 3.65 3.64 6.13
C LEU A 80 3.54 4.73 5.05
N LEU A 81 3.39 6.00 5.44
CA LEU A 81 3.43 7.14 4.52
C LEU A 81 4.83 7.35 3.94
N GLN A 82 5.87 7.28 4.78
CA GLN A 82 7.26 7.44 4.37
C GLN A 82 7.65 6.41 3.29
N ILE A 83 7.28 5.14 3.49
CA ILE A 83 7.55 4.08 2.50
C ILE A 83 6.54 4.06 1.34
N LYS A 84 5.61 5.03 1.29
CA LYS A 84 4.56 5.17 0.28
C LYS A 84 3.64 3.94 0.15
N ALA A 85 3.44 3.19 1.25
CA ALA A 85 2.54 2.04 1.30
C ALA A 85 1.06 2.48 1.44
N ILE A 86 0.82 3.66 2.03
CA ILE A 86 -0.50 4.27 2.14
C ILE A 86 -0.44 5.72 1.66
N ARG A 87 -1.61 6.32 1.43
CA ARG A 87 -1.77 7.74 1.10
C ARG A 87 -2.97 8.34 1.84
N PRO A 88 -2.98 9.65 2.11
CA PRO A 88 -4.18 10.33 2.58
C PRO A 88 -5.31 10.14 1.57
N VAL A 89 -6.53 9.91 2.08
CA VAL A 89 -7.72 9.88 1.24
C VAL A 89 -8.01 11.30 0.74
N PRO A 90 -8.17 11.52 -0.57
CA PRO A 90 -8.51 12.82 -1.13
C PRO A 90 -9.77 13.41 -0.48
N PRO A 91 -9.86 14.74 -0.25
CA PRO A 91 -10.98 15.37 0.44
C PRO A 91 -12.34 15.05 -0.20
N ASP A 92 -12.39 15.03 -1.53
CA ASP A 92 -13.54 14.70 -2.38
C ASP A 92 -13.95 13.23 -2.29
N GLN A 93 -13.09 12.34 -1.78
CA GLN A 93 -13.37 10.90 -1.62
C GLN A 93 -13.63 10.51 -0.16
N LYS A 94 -13.52 11.45 0.77
CA LYS A 94 -13.77 11.17 2.19
C LYS A 94 -15.22 10.71 2.36
N ARG A 95 -15.38 9.62 3.11
CA ARG A 95 -16.65 8.95 3.42
C ARG A 95 -17.31 8.24 2.22
N GLN A 96 -16.64 8.13 1.07
CA GLN A 96 -17.18 7.50 -0.15
C GLN A 96 -16.57 6.12 -0.43
N GLY A 97 -16.33 5.33 0.62
CA GLY A 97 -15.67 4.03 0.48
C GLY A 97 -15.85 3.11 1.68
N PHE A 98 -15.10 2.02 1.66
CA PHE A 98 -15.08 1.04 2.73
C PHE A 98 -14.04 1.39 3.79
N TYR A 99 -14.44 1.39 5.06
CA TYR A 99 -13.57 1.72 6.19
C TYR A 99 -13.35 0.51 7.10
N SER A 100 -12.07 0.21 7.34
CA SER A 100 -11.61 -0.81 8.28
C SER A 100 -10.94 -0.18 9.50
N HIS A 101 -10.94 -0.89 10.63
CA HIS A 101 -10.18 -0.46 11.79
C HIS A 101 -8.69 -0.69 11.57
N PHE A 102 -7.88 0.28 11.98
CA PHE A 102 -6.44 0.17 12.04
C PHE A 102 -6.03 0.24 13.52
N PHE A 103 -5.15 -0.63 13.98
CA PHE A 103 -4.71 -0.66 15.37
C PHE A 103 -3.33 -1.29 15.51
N VAL A 104 -2.71 -1.15 16.69
CA VAL A 104 -1.39 -1.73 16.98
C VAL A 104 -1.49 -2.81 18.05
N VAL A 105 -0.70 -3.87 17.90
CA VAL A 105 -0.56 -4.97 18.87
C VAL A 105 0.92 -5.23 19.16
N PRO A 106 1.28 -5.69 20.37
CA PRO A 106 2.67 -6.02 20.69
C PRO A 106 3.15 -7.23 19.87
N LYS A 107 4.45 -7.26 19.54
CA LYS A 107 5.14 -8.43 19.01
C LYS A 107 5.73 -9.25 20.16
N ASN A 108 5.72 -10.58 20.02
CA ASN A 108 6.43 -11.47 20.96
C ASN A 108 7.95 -11.19 21.00
N SER A 109 8.53 -10.75 19.88
CA SER A 109 9.95 -10.40 19.75
C SER A 109 10.30 -9.00 20.28
N GLY A 110 9.38 -8.32 20.96
CA GLY A 110 9.49 -6.89 21.24
C GLY A 110 9.08 -6.01 20.05
N GLY A 111 8.62 -4.79 20.37
CA GLY A 111 8.05 -3.85 19.40
C GLY A 111 6.57 -4.09 19.10
N TRP A 112 6.08 -3.49 18.00
CA TRP A 112 4.65 -3.43 17.68
C TRP A 112 4.37 -3.79 16.22
N ARG A 113 3.18 -4.34 15.94
CA ARG A 113 2.63 -4.56 14.59
C ARG A 113 1.41 -3.69 14.41
N ALA A 114 1.36 -2.98 13.29
CA ALA A 114 0.15 -2.33 12.86
C ALA A 114 -0.71 -3.33 12.08
N ILE A 115 -2.01 -3.35 12.37
CA ILE A 115 -2.98 -4.30 11.86
C ILE A 115 -4.14 -3.52 11.24
N LEU A 116 -4.50 -3.89 10.01
CA LEU A 116 -5.72 -3.44 9.36
C LEU A 116 -6.76 -4.57 9.44
N ASP A 117 -7.90 -4.34 10.08
CA ASP A 117 -8.97 -5.33 10.23
C ASP A 117 -9.74 -5.49 8.92
N LEU A 118 -9.40 -6.55 8.18
CA LEU A 118 -10.05 -6.89 6.92
C LEU A 118 -11.20 -7.90 7.07
N LYS A 119 -11.57 -8.33 8.29
CA LYS A 119 -12.60 -9.37 8.50
C LYS A 119 -13.92 -9.07 7.77
N ARG A 120 -14.34 -7.80 7.77
CA ARG A 120 -15.57 -7.38 7.08
C ARG A 120 -15.38 -7.28 5.56
N LEU A 121 -14.24 -6.76 5.10
CA LEU A 121 -13.95 -6.61 3.68
C LEU A 121 -13.87 -7.98 3.00
N ASN A 122 -13.27 -8.96 3.67
CA ASN A 122 -13.09 -10.32 3.16
C ASN A 122 -14.40 -11.03 2.81
N ARG A 123 -15.56 -10.59 3.33
CA ARG A 123 -16.88 -11.13 2.93
C ARG A 123 -17.30 -10.73 1.52
N TYR A 124 -16.67 -9.70 0.96
CA TYR A 124 -16.98 -9.16 -0.35
C TYR A 124 -15.91 -9.50 -1.39
N ILE A 125 -14.80 -10.13 -0.99
CA ILE A 125 -13.71 -10.54 -1.89
C ILE A 125 -13.95 -11.99 -2.33
N ALA A 126 -13.78 -12.25 -3.63
CA ALA A 126 -13.85 -13.59 -4.18
C ALA A 126 -12.77 -14.50 -3.56
N GLN A 127 -13.19 -15.57 -2.89
CA GLN A 127 -12.26 -16.53 -2.30
C GLN A 127 -11.70 -17.46 -3.38
N LYS A 128 -10.39 -17.36 -3.64
CA LYS A 128 -9.66 -18.30 -4.48
C LYS A 128 -8.93 -19.30 -3.60
N LYS A 129 -9.10 -20.59 -3.89
CA LYS A 129 -8.27 -21.63 -3.27
C LYS A 129 -6.95 -21.69 -4.01
N PHE A 130 -5.85 -21.71 -3.26
CA PHE A 130 -4.57 -22.14 -3.82
C PHE A 130 -4.74 -23.59 -4.29
N LYS A 131 -4.37 -23.86 -5.53
CA LYS A 131 -4.30 -25.21 -6.09
C LYS A 131 -2.85 -25.69 -5.99
#